data_AF-A0A3D1E8C6-F1
#
_entry.id   AF-A0A3D1E8C6-F1
#
_cell.length_a   1.000
_cell.length_b   1.000
_cell.length_c   1.000
_cell.angle_alpha   90.00
_cell.angle_beta   90.00
_cell.angle_gamma   90.00
#
_symmetry.space_group_name_H-M   'P 1'
#
loop_
_entity.id
_entity.type
_entity.pdbx_description
1 polymer ?
#
loop_
_entity_poly.entity_id
_entity_poly.type
_entity_poly.pdbx_seq_one_letter_code
_entity_poly.pdbx_strand_id
1 'polypeptide(L)'
;MHKSVQRFAQLFIATLTIGILCTLQEISAQTQKAPRDLVVQLDSFKAAGHQPKIGLVLSGGGAKGYAHIGVLKVLDQYGIQVDYIAGTSMGAMVGSLYASGYSGLQIDSILNAMDINEVVYDALPRSARSFYDKEDEARYAVTLPFDRWKLSFPQAISGGQKMYNALSRLLLHVSQTDSFAELPIPFLCMATELSSGQVAELTQGYLPDAVMASGALPSLFSPVRIDNKTYVDGGVYDNYPVEALRAKGVDFVIGVDVQDTLMVADDLTSATAILNQINNYRSVRAMKVKWGLTDIYIKPELEDIGIVDFSKMPYAIAQGSVAAAKYSEIWQRMSVTNPKKTNTSRNAPAVPELKLASIDVEGLNNYSLPYVLGKLNLPIGVSMNFAALETALDRLSATGNFATLRYRIKGAHQSATLILLLTENPVKQTLSFTPHYDALMRNGLLVNLTQKGVLAQDDVLAVDLIIGERLRYKADYYIDRGAQMTYGVGQHYYHVQQSVSGNLLEHRYQRPGLSVLGSLGVEFKTLASEVYAQWTLKDKHLLRLGGSHQWVSARTKTNL
;
A
#
# COMPACT_ATOMS: atom_id res chain seq x y z
N MET A 1 -69.00 19.34 -13.54
CA MET A 1 -67.93 18.32 -13.63
C MET A 1 -67.10 18.36 -14.93
N HIS A 2 -67.59 18.93 -16.05
CA HIS A 2 -66.87 18.84 -17.33
C HIS A 2 -65.62 19.74 -17.47
N LYS A 3 -65.62 20.95 -16.91
CA LYS A 3 -64.50 21.91 -17.03
C LYS A 3 -63.28 21.59 -16.16
N SER A 4 -63.49 20.91 -15.02
CA SER A 4 -62.42 20.51 -14.10
C SER A 4 -61.61 19.33 -14.64
N VAL A 5 -62.27 18.37 -15.30
CA VAL A 5 -61.61 17.22 -15.95
C VAL A 5 -60.76 17.66 -17.14
N GLN A 6 -61.24 18.63 -17.93
CA GLN A 6 -60.48 19.20 -19.05
C GLN A 6 -59.20 19.93 -18.59
N ARG A 7 -59.27 20.70 -17.49
CA ARG A 7 -58.06 21.35 -16.93
C ARG A 7 -57.06 20.34 -16.38
N PHE A 8 -57.53 19.25 -15.77
CA PHE A 8 -56.64 18.19 -15.28
C PHE A 8 -55.95 17.46 -16.44
N ALA A 9 -56.68 17.14 -17.51
CA ALA A 9 -56.11 16.52 -18.70
C ALA A 9 -55.09 17.43 -19.41
N GLN A 10 -55.35 18.73 -19.50
CA GLN A 10 -54.39 19.69 -20.07
C GLN A 10 -53.14 19.84 -19.21
N LEU A 11 -53.27 19.87 -17.87
CA LEU A 11 -52.13 19.94 -16.97
C LEU A 11 -51.29 18.67 -17.03
N PHE A 12 -51.93 17.50 -17.13
CA PHE A 12 -51.26 16.20 -17.24
C PHE A 12 -50.53 16.03 -18.57
N ILE A 13 -51.13 16.49 -19.68
CA ILE A 13 -50.47 16.49 -21.00
C ILE A 13 -49.28 17.45 -20.99
N ALA A 14 -49.39 18.62 -20.35
CA ALA A 14 -48.31 19.59 -20.23
C ALA A 14 -47.13 19.05 -19.38
N THR A 15 -47.38 18.39 -18.24
CA THR A 15 -46.31 17.75 -17.46
C THR A 15 -45.71 16.56 -18.19
N LEU A 16 -46.50 15.79 -18.94
CA LEU A 16 -45.97 14.69 -19.75
C LEU A 16 -45.11 15.21 -20.91
N THR A 17 -45.50 16.30 -21.57
CA THR A 17 -44.69 16.89 -22.65
C THR A 17 -43.43 17.57 -22.13
N ILE A 18 -43.47 18.25 -20.98
CA ILE A 18 -42.27 18.80 -20.33
C ILE A 18 -41.36 17.68 -19.85
N GLY A 19 -41.91 16.60 -19.29
CA GLY A 19 -41.15 15.41 -18.91
C GLY A 19 -40.47 14.75 -20.11
N ILE A 20 -41.19 14.61 -21.23
CA ILE A 20 -40.65 14.06 -22.48
C ILE A 20 -39.60 15.00 -23.10
N LEU A 21 -39.81 16.32 -23.07
CA LEU A 21 -38.82 17.30 -23.55
C LEU A 21 -37.55 17.31 -22.68
N CYS A 22 -37.68 17.19 -21.35
CA CYS A 22 -36.54 17.06 -20.45
C CYS A 22 -35.79 15.75 -20.68
N THR A 23 -36.48 14.63 -20.89
CA THR A 23 -35.82 13.37 -21.27
C THR A 23 -35.18 13.44 -22.66
N LEU A 24 -35.76 14.17 -23.61
CA LEU A 24 -35.18 14.34 -24.95
C LEU A 24 -33.98 15.30 -24.97
N GLN A 25 -33.95 16.32 -24.09
CA GLN A 25 -32.77 17.15 -23.88
C GLN A 25 -31.65 16.40 -23.13
N GLU A 26 -31.98 15.46 -22.25
CA GLU A 26 -31.00 14.55 -21.64
C GLU A 26 -30.44 13.49 -22.61
N ILE A 27 -31.11 13.26 -23.76
CA ILE A 27 -30.66 12.34 -24.83
C ILE A 27 -29.80 13.07 -25.89
N SER A 28 -29.34 14.29 -25.62
CA SER A 28 -28.13 14.82 -26.28
C SER A 28 -26.86 14.21 -25.64
N ALA A 29 -26.81 12.88 -25.53
CA ALA A 29 -25.58 12.18 -25.18
C ALA A 29 -24.62 12.37 -26.36
N GLN A 30 -23.50 13.07 -26.13
CA GLN A 30 -22.40 13.13 -27.09
C GLN A 30 -21.97 11.70 -27.40
N THR A 31 -22.36 11.19 -28.55
CA THR A 31 -21.94 9.89 -29.05
C THR A 31 -20.46 9.97 -29.41
N GLN A 32 -19.69 8.93 -29.08
CA GLN A 32 -18.31 8.80 -29.51
C GLN A 32 -18.20 9.08 -31.02
N LYS A 33 -17.18 9.84 -31.44
CA LYS A 33 -16.91 10.08 -32.86
C LYS A 33 -16.90 8.75 -33.58
N ALA A 34 -17.65 8.64 -34.67
CA ALA A 34 -17.65 7.42 -35.44
C ALA A 34 -16.21 7.18 -35.95
N PRO A 35 -15.76 5.92 -36.10
CA PRO A 35 -14.43 5.63 -36.64
C PRO A 35 -14.14 6.37 -37.95
N ARG A 36 -15.16 6.59 -38.79
CA ARG A 36 -15.07 7.39 -40.01
C ARG A 36 -14.73 8.86 -39.75
N ASP A 37 -15.32 9.48 -38.73
CA ASP A 37 -15.06 10.90 -38.39
C ASP A 37 -13.63 11.08 -37.87
N LEU A 38 -13.12 10.10 -37.13
CA LEU A 38 -11.72 10.08 -36.67
C LEU A 38 -10.75 9.98 -37.84
N VAL A 39 -11.06 9.14 -38.83
CA VAL A 39 -10.26 9.03 -40.07
C VAL A 39 -10.24 10.35 -40.83
N VAL A 40 -11.41 10.99 -41.02
CA VAL A 40 -11.50 12.29 -41.70
C VAL A 40 -10.70 13.37 -40.96
N GLN A 41 -10.76 13.39 -39.63
CA GLN A 41 -9.98 14.32 -38.82
C GLN A 41 -8.47 14.09 -38.98
N LEU A 42 -8.00 12.84 -38.95
CA LEU A 42 -6.59 12.51 -39.16
C LEU A 42 -6.11 12.87 -40.56
N ASP A 43 -6.93 12.59 -41.59
CA ASP A 43 -6.63 12.95 -42.97
C ASP A 43 -6.58 14.49 -43.14
N SER A 44 -7.42 15.23 -42.40
CA SER A 44 -7.39 16.70 -42.41
C SER A 44 -6.12 17.28 -41.79
N PHE A 45 -5.61 16.68 -40.70
CA PHE A 45 -4.33 17.07 -40.11
C PHE A 45 -3.17 16.83 -41.09
N LYS A 46 -3.18 15.67 -41.75
CA LYS A 46 -2.20 15.34 -42.79
C LYS A 46 -2.25 16.32 -43.96
N ALA A 47 -3.46 16.66 -44.44
CA ALA A 47 -3.65 17.62 -45.53
C ALA A 47 -3.19 19.03 -45.15
N ALA A 48 -3.35 19.43 -43.89
CA ALA A 48 -2.88 20.71 -43.36
C ALA A 48 -1.37 20.74 -43.04
N GLY A 49 -0.66 19.63 -43.16
CA GLY A 49 0.75 19.52 -42.75
C GLY A 49 0.97 19.66 -41.23
N HIS A 50 -0.10 19.52 -40.44
CA HIS A 50 -0.06 19.62 -38.98
C HIS A 50 0.08 18.24 -38.37
N GLN A 51 1.11 18.00 -37.56
CA GLN A 51 1.21 16.78 -36.76
C GLN A 51 0.39 16.96 -35.48
N PRO A 52 -0.71 16.21 -35.30
CA PRO A 52 -1.57 16.39 -34.14
C PRO A 52 -0.85 15.94 -32.87
N LYS A 53 -0.91 16.75 -31.81
CA LYS A 53 -0.42 16.36 -30.49
C LYS A 53 -1.36 15.32 -29.88
N ILE A 54 -0.84 14.13 -29.59
CA ILE A 54 -1.61 13.01 -29.05
C ILE A 54 -1.47 12.97 -27.53
N GLY A 55 -2.58 13.11 -26.83
CA GLY A 55 -2.68 12.88 -25.40
C GLY A 55 -3.14 11.45 -25.09
N LEU A 56 -2.62 10.87 -24.01
CA LEU A 56 -3.08 9.60 -23.45
C LEU A 56 -3.63 9.78 -22.03
N VAL A 57 -4.90 9.40 -21.81
CA VAL A 57 -5.53 9.35 -20.48
C VAL A 57 -5.57 7.91 -19.98
N LEU A 58 -5.09 7.67 -18.76
CA LEU A 58 -5.13 6.36 -18.10
C LEU A 58 -5.91 6.47 -16.79
N SER A 59 -7.09 5.85 -16.73
CA SER A 59 -7.94 5.92 -15.55
C SER A 59 -7.39 5.12 -14.36
N GLY A 60 -7.87 5.41 -13.15
CA GLY A 60 -7.65 4.53 -12.00
C GLY A 60 -8.60 3.32 -12.00
N GLY A 61 -8.21 2.27 -11.27
CA GLY A 61 -8.98 1.02 -11.17
C GLY A 61 -8.30 -0.13 -10.41
N GLY A 62 -7.29 0.15 -9.57
CA GLY A 62 -6.52 -0.89 -8.87
C GLY A 62 -5.97 -1.94 -9.83
N ALA A 63 -6.22 -3.23 -9.55
CA ALA A 63 -5.79 -4.35 -10.38
C ALA A 63 -6.29 -4.29 -11.84
N LYS A 64 -7.45 -3.65 -12.11
CA LYS A 64 -7.94 -3.45 -13.49
C LYS A 64 -7.00 -2.62 -14.34
N GLY A 65 -6.22 -1.73 -13.70
CA GLY A 65 -5.25 -0.87 -14.37
C GLY A 65 -4.12 -1.62 -15.08
N TYR A 66 -3.92 -2.91 -14.84
CA TYR A 66 -3.01 -3.73 -15.65
C TYR A 66 -3.41 -3.78 -17.13
N ALA A 67 -4.69 -3.57 -17.46
CA ALA A 67 -5.14 -3.46 -18.86
C ALA A 67 -4.47 -2.30 -19.62
N HIS A 68 -4.05 -1.24 -18.92
CA HIS A 68 -3.29 -0.14 -19.54
C HIS A 68 -2.01 -0.64 -20.22
N ILE A 69 -1.34 -1.64 -19.63
CA ILE A 69 -0.11 -2.22 -20.18
C ILE A 69 -0.41 -2.91 -21.53
N GLY A 70 -1.53 -3.61 -21.63
CA GLY A 70 -2.00 -4.21 -22.87
C GLY A 70 -2.23 -3.18 -23.98
N VAL A 71 -2.87 -2.07 -23.63
CA VAL A 71 -3.07 -0.94 -24.56
C VAL A 71 -1.71 -0.36 -25.00
N LEU A 72 -0.81 -0.10 -24.06
CA LEU A 72 0.52 0.45 -24.36
C LEU A 72 1.33 -0.48 -25.29
N LYS A 73 1.24 -1.81 -25.12
CA LYS A 73 1.86 -2.79 -26.02
C LYS A 73 1.34 -2.65 -27.45
N VAL A 74 0.04 -2.45 -27.63
CA VAL A 74 -0.56 -2.23 -28.96
C VAL A 74 -0.12 -0.89 -29.54
N LEU A 75 -0.14 0.19 -28.77
CA LEU A 75 0.33 1.50 -29.24
C LEU A 75 1.81 1.46 -29.66
N ASP A 76 2.64 0.76 -28.89
CA ASP A 76 4.06 0.53 -29.20
C ASP A 76 4.24 -0.28 -30.50
N GLN A 77 3.45 -1.33 -30.70
CA GLN A 77 3.48 -2.17 -31.90
C GLN A 77 3.18 -1.37 -33.17
N TYR A 78 2.23 -0.43 -33.11
CA TYR A 78 1.88 0.44 -34.23
C TYR A 78 2.77 1.70 -34.32
N GLY A 79 3.71 1.90 -33.39
CA GLY A 79 4.61 3.05 -33.39
C GLY A 79 3.92 4.38 -33.12
N ILE A 80 2.82 4.38 -32.36
CA ILE A 80 2.06 5.59 -32.04
C ILE A 80 2.87 6.48 -31.09
N GLN A 81 3.10 7.72 -31.47
CA GLN A 81 3.74 8.71 -30.60
C GLN A 81 2.71 9.34 -29.67
N VAL A 82 2.95 9.24 -28.35
CA VAL A 82 2.18 9.95 -27.33
C VAL A 82 2.99 11.18 -26.90
N ASP A 83 2.36 12.35 -26.93
CA ASP A 83 3.00 13.64 -26.64
C ASP A 83 2.70 14.16 -25.22
N TYR A 84 1.68 13.64 -24.55
CA TYR A 84 1.38 13.95 -23.15
C TYR A 84 0.59 12.80 -22.50
N ILE A 85 0.88 12.47 -21.24
CA ILE A 85 0.17 11.45 -20.48
C ILE A 85 -0.46 12.05 -19.22
N ALA A 86 -1.72 11.70 -18.96
CA ALA A 86 -2.41 11.99 -17.71
C ALA A 86 -2.91 10.69 -17.08
N GLY A 87 -2.60 10.46 -15.80
CA GLY A 87 -2.96 9.22 -15.12
C GLY A 87 -3.55 9.43 -13.73
N THR A 88 -4.39 8.49 -13.29
CA THR A 88 -4.88 8.42 -11.92
C THR A 88 -4.65 7.01 -11.36
N SER A 89 -4.21 6.90 -10.10
CA SER A 89 -4.00 5.62 -9.41
C SER A 89 -3.08 4.66 -10.18
N MET A 90 -3.50 3.42 -10.44
CA MET A 90 -2.75 2.48 -11.29
C MET A 90 -2.47 3.05 -12.69
N GLY A 91 -3.34 3.91 -13.24
CA GLY A 91 -3.08 4.65 -14.48
C GLY A 91 -1.92 5.64 -14.35
N ALA A 92 -1.73 6.26 -13.18
CA ALA A 92 -0.56 7.09 -12.89
C ALA A 92 0.70 6.23 -12.73
N MET A 93 0.62 5.07 -12.07
CA MET A 93 1.77 4.16 -11.92
C MET A 93 2.28 3.62 -13.26
N VAL A 94 1.38 3.07 -14.09
CA VAL A 94 1.73 2.57 -15.43
C VAL A 94 2.13 3.75 -16.34
N GLY A 95 1.38 4.86 -16.25
CA GLY A 95 1.63 6.07 -17.03
C GLY A 95 2.99 6.70 -16.74
N SER A 96 3.42 6.78 -15.47
CA SER A 96 4.72 7.34 -15.11
C SER A 96 5.88 6.49 -15.59
N LEU A 97 5.76 5.16 -15.54
CA LEU A 97 6.77 4.27 -16.09
C LEU A 97 6.90 4.47 -17.60
N TYR A 98 5.77 4.50 -18.32
CA TYR A 98 5.78 4.72 -19.77
C TYR A 98 6.31 6.11 -20.13
N ALA A 99 5.90 7.15 -19.40
CA ALA A 99 6.35 8.52 -19.56
C ALA A 99 7.86 8.68 -19.30
N SER A 100 8.39 7.94 -18.33
CA SER A 100 9.82 7.93 -17.99
C SER A 100 10.70 7.17 -19.01
N GLY A 101 10.09 6.52 -20.01
CA GLY A 101 10.79 5.89 -21.12
C GLY A 101 10.70 4.36 -21.20
N TYR A 102 9.96 3.68 -20.31
CA TYR A 102 9.71 2.23 -20.46
C TYR A 102 8.73 1.92 -21.59
N SER A 103 8.91 0.80 -22.29
CA SER A 103 7.90 0.28 -23.22
C SER A 103 6.81 -0.53 -22.51
N GLY A 104 5.67 -0.72 -23.17
CA GLY A 104 4.60 -1.59 -22.64
C GLY A 104 5.10 -3.01 -22.39
N LEU A 105 5.99 -3.54 -23.25
CA LEU A 105 6.60 -4.85 -23.07
C LEU A 105 7.55 -4.93 -21.87
N GLN A 106 8.27 -3.84 -21.58
CA GLN A 106 9.17 -3.80 -20.43
C GLN A 106 8.40 -3.72 -19.13
N ILE A 107 7.35 -2.88 -19.07
CA ILE A 107 6.47 -2.81 -17.90
C ILE A 107 5.86 -4.19 -17.62
N ASP A 108 5.36 -4.87 -18.66
CA ASP A 108 4.84 -6.25 -18.58
C ASP A 108 5.90 -7.23 -18.00
N SER A 109 7.11 -7.22 -18.58
CA SER A 109 8.20 -8.12 -18.14
C SER A 109 8.64 -7.86 -16.70
N ILE A 110 8.73 -6.59 -16.31
CA ILE A 110 9.14 -6.17 -14.97
C ILE A 110 8.13 -6.63 -13.93
N LEU A 111 6.84 -6.42 -14.18
CA LEU A 111 5.79 -6.76 -13.22
C LEU A 111 5.61 -8.29 -13.09
N ASN A 112 5.75 -9.05 -14.18
CA ASN A 112 5.75 -10.53 -14.10
C ASN A 112 6.93 -11.10 -13.30
N ALA A 113 8.04 -10.35 -13.18
CA ALA A 113 9.20 -10.76 -12.40
C ALA A 113 9.12 -10.36 -10.91
N MET A 114 8.08 -9.62 -10.49
CA MET A 114 7.88 -9.18 -9.11
C MET A 114 6.81 -10.02 -8.41
N ASP A 115 6.97 -10.22 -7.10
CA ASP A 115 5.85 -10.68 -6.27
C ASP A 115 4.95 -9.48 -5.94
N ILE A 116 3.90 -9.32 -6.73
CA ILE A 116 2.95 -8.21 -6.60
C ILE A 116 2.22 -8.26 -5.25
N ASN A 117 1.96 -9.45 -4.69
CA ASN A 117 1.31 -9.53 -3.39
C ASN A 117 2.21 -8.98 -2.29
N GLU A 118 3.51 -9.31 -2.33
CA GLU A 118 4.47 -8.71 -1.40
C GLU A 118 4.54 -7.18 -1.55
N VAL A 119 4.56 -6.68 -2.80
CA VAL A 119 4.67 -5.25 -3.09
C VAL A 119 3.43 -4.46 -2.63
N VAL A 120 2.23 -5.00 -2.85
CA VAL A 120 0.97 -4.31 -2.51
C VAL A 120 0.68 -4.39 -1.02
N TYR A 121 0.82 -5.56 -0.40
CA TYR A 121 0.45 -5.78 1.00
C TYR A 121 1.58 -5.51 2.00
N ASP A 122 2.71 -4.95 1.55
CA ASP A 122 3.89 -4.69 2.39
C ASP A 122 4.36 -5.93 3.17
N ALA A 123 4.32 -7.10 2.53
CA ALA A 123 4.76 -8.33 3.18
C ALA A 123 6.29 -8.34 3.29
N LEU A 124 6.79 -7.88 4.44
CA LEU A 124 8.23 -7.82 4.71
C LEU A 124 8.78 -9.23 4.97
N PRO A 125 9.97 -9.58 4.42
CA PRO A 125 10.55 -10.89 4.64
C PRO A 125 10.89 -11.06 6.12
N ARG A 126 10.67 -12.26 6.67
CA ARG A 126 10.97 -12.56 8.08
C ARG A 126 12.42 -12.23 8.44
N SER A 127 13.36 -12.30 7.50
CA SER A 127 14.77 -11.93 7.71
C SER A 127 14.97 -10.46 8.06
N ALA A 128 14.10 -9.54 7.64
CA ALA A 128 14.19 -8.11 7.92
C ALA A 128 13.77 -7.74 9.36
N ARG A 129 13.05 -8.62 10.05
CA ARG A 129 12.55 -8.38 11.42
C ARG A 129 13.63 -8.61 12.48
N SER A 130 13.56 -7.87 13.58
CA SER A 130 14.42 -8.09 14.74
C SER A 130 14.10 -9.42 15.43
N PHE A 131 14.97 -9.87 16.34
CA PHE A 131 14.72 -11.09 17.11
C PHE A 131 13.46 -11.00 17.99
N TYR A 132 13.24 -9.84 18.64
CA TYR A 132 12.05 -9.61 19.45
C TYR A 132 10.78 -9.67 18.59
N ASP A 133 10.76 -8.97 17.45
CA ASP A 133 9.60 -8.96 16.55
C ASP A 133 9.25 -10.36 16.02
N LYS A 134 10.27 -11.19 15.73
CA LYS A 134 10.10 -12.58 15.28
C LYS A 134 9.49 -13.48 16.35
N GLU A 135 9.81 -13.23 17.62
CA GLU A 135 9.26 -13.95 18.76
C GLU A 135 7.81 -13.51 19.00
N ASP A 136 7.54 -12.22 18.97
CA ASP A 136 6.20 -11.64 19.14
C ASP A 136 5.22 -12.11 18.05
N GLU A 137 5.60 -12.04 16.78
CA GLU A 137 4.76 -12.50 15.66
C GLU A 137 4.45 -14.01 15.74
N ALA A 138 5.35 -14.81 16.31
CA ALA A 138 5.11 -16.24 16.52
C ALA A 138 4.20 -16.52 17.73
N ARG A 139 4.11 -15.57 18.67
CA ARG A 139 3.33 -15.70 19.91
C ARG A 139 1.93 -15.12 19.81
N TYR A 140 1.77 -14.00 19.10
CA TYR A 140 0.52 -13.24 19.06
C TYR A 140 -0.29 -13.48 17.78
N ALA A 141 -1.55 -13.91 17.92
CA ALA A 141 -2.44 -14.10 16.77
C ALA A 141 -3.04 -12.78 16.27
N VAL A 142 -3.31 -11.85 17.19
CA VAL A 142 -3.89 -10.54 16.87
C VAL A 142 -3.08 -9.47 17.61
N THR A 143 -2.71 -8.40 16.91
CA THR A 143 -2.08 -7.20 17.47
C THR A 143 -2.86 -5.98 17.02
N LEU A 144 -3.30 -5.14 17.96
CA LEU A 144 -4.11 -3.95 17.66
C LEU A 144 -3.48 -2.69 18.24
N PRO A 145 -3.54 -1.56 17.51
CA PRO A 145 -3.24 -0.24 18.04
C PRO A 145 -4.06 0.08 19.30
N PHE A 146 -3.36 0.50 20.34
CA PHE A 146 -3.96 0.90 21.61
C PHE A 146 -3.40 2.26 22.00
N ASP A 147 -4.24 3.24 22.36
CA ASP A 147 -3.76 4.53 22.88
C ASP A 147 -4.79 5.06 23.88
N ARG A 148 -4.33 5.57 25.03
CA ARG A 148 -5.19 6.20 26.06
C ARG A 148 -6.47 5.40 26.35
N TRP A 149 -6.33 4.10 26.58
CA TRP A 149 -7.44 3.17 26.86
C TRP A 149 -8.45 2.97 25.70
N LYS A 150 -8.08 3.36 24.48
CA LYS A 150 -8.88 3.15 23.28
C LYS A 150 -8.21 2.15 22.37
N LEU A 151 -8.96 1.10 22.04
CA LEU A 151 -8.61 0.19 20.96
C LEU A 151 -8.95 0.86 19.62
N SER A 152 -8.06 0.79 18.65
CA SER A 152 -8.28 1.31 17.31
C SER A 152 -7.87 0.30 16.25
N PHE A 153 -8.43 0.45 15.05
CA PHE A 153 -8.06 -0.37 13.90
C PHE A 153 -7.02 0.36 13.04
N PRO A 154 -6.12 -0.35 12.37
CA PRO A 154 -5.23 0.23 11.39
C PRO A 154 -6.02 1.01 10.33
N GLN A 155 -5.50 2.18 9.92
CA GLN A 155 -6.15 3.02 8.90
C GLN A 155 -6.07 2.41 7.49
N ALA A 156 -5.07 1.56 7.26
CA ALA A 156 -4.82 0.89 5.98
C ALA A 156 -4.22 -0.50 6.23
N ILE A 157 -4.39 -1.40 5.26
CA ILE A 157 -3.78 -2.74 5.27
C ILE A 157 -2.25 -2.65 5.02
N SER A 158 -1.83 -1.69 4.20
CA SER A 158 -0.45 -1.50 3.76
C SER A 158 0.00 -0.05 3.98
N GLY A 159 1.26 0.14 4.39
CA GLY A 159 1.91 1.45 4.42
C GLY A 159 2.30 1.96 3.02
N GLY A 160 2.27 1.06 2.03
CA GLY A 160 2.71 1.28 0.66
C GLY A 160 4.22 1.39 0.53
N GLN A 161 4.99 0.84 1.48
CA GLN A 161 6.44 0.97 1.52
C GLN A 161 7.13 0.19 0.41
N LYS A 162 6.76 -1.07 0.19
CA LYS A 162 7.34 -1.89 -0.88
C LYS A 162 6.95 -1.35 -2.25
N MET A 163 5.71 -0.87 -2.40
CA MET A 163 5.28 -0.14 -3.60
C MET A 163 6.14 1.10 -3.86
N TYR A 164 6.38 1.91 -2.83
CA TYR A 164 7.24 3.07 -2.92
C TYR A 164 8.69 2.71 -3.30
N ASN A 165 9.25 1.65 -2.70
CA ASN A 165 10.59 1.16 -3.04
C ASN A 165 10.67 0.70 -4.50
N ALA A 166 9.64 -0.03 -4.99
CA ALA A 166 9.56 -0.45 -6.38
C ALA A 166 9.50 0.75 -7.34
N LEU A 167 8.64 1.74 -7.07
CA LEU A 167 8.57 2.98 -7.87
C LEU A 167 9.89 3.74 -7.84
N SER A 168 10.51 3.90 -6.66
CA SER A 168 11.79 4.59 -6.51
C SER A 168 12.93 3.89 -7.25
N ARG A 169 12.91 2.55 -7.31
CA ARG A 169 13.87 1.75 -8.09
C ARG A 169 13.68 1.94 -9.59
N LEU A 170 12.44 1.81 -10.06
CA LEU A 170 12.10 1.86 -11.48
C LEU A 170 12.24 3.27 -12.05
N LEU A 171 12.07 4.31 -11.24
CA LEU A 171 12.15 5.71 -11.67
C LEU A 171 13.48 6.36 -11.29
N LEU A 172 14.49 5.57 -10.89
CA LEU A 172 15.77 6.09 -10.43
C LEU A 172 16.51 6.90 -11.50
N HIS A 173 16.38 6.52 -12.78
CA HIS A 173 17.02 7.21 -13.92
C HIS A 173 16.45 8.61 -14.20
N VAL A 174 15.25 8.91 -13.68
CA VAL A 174 14.62 10.24 -13.73
C VAL A 174 14.49 10.87 -12.34
N SER A 175 15.22 10.36 -11.34
CA SER A 175 15.12 10.80 -9.95
C SER A 175 15.54 12.26 -9.71
N GLN A 176 16.30 12.86 -10.64
CA GLN A 176 16.74 14.25 -10.59
C GLN A 176 15.82 15.19 -11.40
N THR A 177 14.76 14.66 -12.01
CA THR A 177 13.80 15.45 -12.80
C THR A 177 12.71 16.00 -11.88
N ASP A 178 12.76 17.30 -11.58
CA ASP A 178 11.76 17.95 -10.73
C ASP A 178 10.48 18.29 -11.49
N SER A 179 10.55 18.64 -12.78
CA SER A 179 9.38 18.97 -13.60
C SER A 179 8.97 17.79 -14.46
N PHE A 180 7.72 17.33 -14.34
CA PHE A 180 7.24 16.17 -15.11
C PHE A 180 7.04 16.49 -16.61
N ALA A 181 7.11 17.77 -16.99
CA ALA A 181 7.17 18.19 -18.38
C ALA A 181 8.50 17.86 -19.06
N GLU A 182 9.56 17.58 -18.29
CA GLU A 182 10.91 17.26 -18.79
C GLU A 182 11.15 15.74 -18.94
N LEU A 183 10.17 14.92 -18.57
CA LEU A 183 10.22 13.48 -18.82
C LEU A 183 10.21 13.20 -20.34
N PRO A 184 10.69 12.02 -20.79
CA PRO A 184 10.64 11.63 -22.19
C PRO A 184 9.27 11.82 -22.86
N ILE A 185 8.19 11.63 -22.10
CA ILE A 185 6.85 12.11 -22.44
C ILE A 185 6.35 12.95 -21.26
N PRO A 186 5.93 14.21 -21.48
CA PRO A 186 5.31 15.04 -20.44
C PRO A 186 4.19 14.30 -19.71
N PHE A 187 4.20 14.39 -18.37
CA PHE A 187 3.28 13.64 -17.52
C PHE A 187 2.57 14.55 -16.50
N LEU A 188 1.35 14.17 -16.15
CA LEU A 188 0.66 14.64 -14.95
C LEU A 188 -0.09 13.49 -14.30
N CYS A 189 -0.29 13.57 -12.99
CA CYS A 189 -1.20 12.66 -12.30
C CYS A 189 -2.10 13.39 -11.33
N MET A 190 -3.26 12.77 -11.06
CA MET A 190 -4.23 13.31 -10.12
C MET A 190 -4.10 12.66 -8.75
N ALA A 191 -4.16 13.48 -7.71
CA ALA A 191 -4.36 13.05 -6.34
C ALA A 191 -5.51 13.84 -5.71
N THR A 192 -6.04 13.37 -4.59
CA THR A 192 -7.08 14.09 -3.83
C THR A 192 -6.49 14.60 -2.53
N GLU A 193 -6.52 15.92 -2.28
CA GLU A 193 -6.08 16.48 -1.01
C GLU A 193 -7.08 16.12 0.09
N LEU A 194 -6.63 15.38 1.11
CA LEU A 194 -7.50 14.76 2.12
C LEU A 194 -8.28 15.78 2.95
N SER A 195 -7.67 16.92 3.29
CA SER A 195 -8.27 17.95 4.15
C SER A 195 -9.34 18.78 3.45
N SER A 196 -9.16 19.10 2.17
CA SER A 196 -10.06 19.96 1.40
C SER A 196 -11.02 19.19 0.51
N GLY A 197 -10.72 17.91 0.21
CA GLY A 197 -11.44 17.10 -0.77
C GLY A 197 -11.29 17.61 -2.21
N GLN A 198 -10.34 18.51 -2.47
CA GLN A 198 -10.09 19.07 -3.79
C GLN A 198 -9.10 18.22 -4.57
N VAL A 199 -9.22 18.29 -5.89
CA VAL A 199 -8.28 17.64 -6.80
C VAL A 199 -6.96 18.39 -6.84
N ALA A 200 -5.87 17.64 -6.78
CA ALA A 200 -4.52 18.14 -6.96
C ALA A 200 -3.94 17.55 -8.24
N GLU A 201 -3.63 18.43 -9.19
CA GLU A 201 -2.83 18.09 -10.37
C GLU A 201 -1.35 18.10 -9.97
N LEU A 202 -0.70 16.95 -9.99
CA LEU A 202 0.72 16.81 -9.67
C LEU A 202 1.52 16.79 -10.97
N THR A 203 2.29 17.85 -11.20
CA THR A 203 3.12 18.05 -12.39
C THR A 203 4.61 18.23 -12.09
N GLN A 204 4.99 18.20 -10.81
CA GLN A 204 6.35 18.47 -10.36
C GLN A 204 6.64 17.84 -8.99
N GLY A 205 7.91 17.83 -8.61
CA GLY A 205 8.44 17.27 -7.37
C GLY A 205 9.12 15.93 -7.60
N TYR A 206 9.21 15.10 -6.55
CA TYR A 206 9.77 13.76 -6.67
C TYR A 206 8.73 12.81 -7.28
N LEU A 207 8.96 12.34 -8.50
CA LEU A 207 7.99 11.54 -9.26
C LEU A 207 7.43 10.32 -8.49
N PRO A 208 8.24 9.51 -7.79
CA PRO A 208 7.71 8.41 -6.96
C PRO A 208 6.73 8.87 -5.86
N ASP A 209 6.97 10.03 -5.22
CA ASP A 209 6.05 10.58 -4.20
C ASP A 209 4.70 10.95 -4.82
N ALA A 210 4.72 11.62 -5.97
CA ALA A 210 3.51 12.05 -6.67
C ALA A 210 2.68 10.87 -7.18
N VAL A 211 3.34 9.87 -7.76
CA VAL A 211 2.69 8.64 -8.24
C VAL A 211 2.13 7.82 -7.08
N MET A 212 2.87 7.71 -5.97
CA MET A 212 2.40 7.04 -4.75
C MET A 212 1.18 7.76 -4.16
N ALA A 213 1.16 9.09 -4.14
CA ALA A 213 0.01 9.88 -3.70
C ALA A 213 -1.22 9.65 -4.59
N SER A 214 -1.03 9.66 -5.92
CA SER A 214 -2.09 9.39 -6.89
C SER A 214 -2.72 8.01 -6.75
N GLY A 215 -1.97 7.01 -6.28
CA GLY A 215 -2.42 5.63 -6.06
C GLY A 215 -2.61 5.21 -4.61
N ALA A 216 -2.68 6.14 -3.66
CA ALA A 216 -2.92 5.88 -2.26
C ALA A 216 -4.40 5.51 -2.00
N LEU A 217 -4.82 4.36 -2.52
CA LEU A 217 -6.19 3.85 -2.46
C LEU A 217 -6.65 3.72 -0.99
N PRO A 218 -7.72 4.42 -0.57
CA PRO A 218 -8.23 4.33 0.79
C PRO A 218 -8.47 2.88 1.25
N SER A 219 -8.26 2.61 2.53
CA SER A 219 -8.30 1.27 3.17
C SER A 219 -7.19 0.29 2.77
N LEU A 220 -6.61 0.41 1.56
CA LEU A 220 -5.48 -0.41 1.15
C LEU A 220 -4.15 0.24 1.52
N PHE A 221 -3.94 1.49 1.10
CA PHE A 221 -2.70 2.23 1.33
C PHE A 221 -2.90 3.39 2.29
N SER A 222 -1.86 3.68 3.07
CA SER A 222 -1.83 4.86 3.94
C SER A 222 -1.79 6.16 3.11
N PRO A 223 -2.45 7.24 3.55
CA PRO A 223 -2.36 8.54 2.90
C PRO A 223 -0.91 9.04 2.78
N VAL A 224 -0.59 9.67 1.65
CA VAL A 224 0.77 10.13 1.36
C VAL A 224 0.90 11.61 1.70
N ARG A 225 1.91 11.96 2.49
CA ARG A 225 2.21 13.35 2.80
C ARG A 225 3.29 13.87 1.87
N ILE A 226 2.98 14.95 1.16
CA ILE A 226 3.95 15.72 0.37
C ILE A 226 3.92 17.14 0.92
N ASP A 227 5.05 17.56 1.47
CA ASP A 227 5.20 18.80 2.24
C ASP A 227 4.19 18.89 3.40
N ASN A 228 3.34 19.91 3.41
CA ASN A 228 2.32 20.14 4.44
C ASN A 228 0.92 19.65 4.05
N LYS A 229 0.81 18.90 2.95
CA LYS A 229 -0.47 18.38 2.45
C LYS A 229 -0.49 16.86 2.48
N THR A 230 -1.65 16.32 2.80
CA THR A 230 -1.90 14.87 2.80
C THR A 230 -2.80 14.54 1.63
N TYR A 231 -2.42 13.53 0.87
CA TYR A 231 -3.08 13.10 -0.34
C TYR A 231 -3.55 11.66 -0.23
N VAL A 232 -4.66 11.38 -0.87
CA VAL A 232 -5.17 10.04 -1.15
C VAL A 232 -5.38 9.89 -2.66
N ASP A 233 -5.76 8.69 -3.08
CA ASP A 233 -5.98 8.35 -4.48
C ASP A 233 -6.79 9.41 -5.24
N GLY A 234 -6.32 9.78 -6.44
CA GLY A 234 -6.99 10.76 -7.29
C GLY A 234 -8.37 10.31 -7.75
N GLY A 235 -8.63 9.00 -7.78
CA GLY A 235 -9.88 8.39 -8.20
C GLY A 235 -11.06 8.71 -7.29
N VAL A 236 -10.79 9.21 -6.08
CA VAL A 236 -11.81 9.76 -5.17
C VAL A 236 -12.50 11.00 -5.77
N TYR A 237 -11.78 11.78 -6.59
CA TYR A 237 -12.30 13.00 -7.20
C TYR A 237 -12.28 12.97 -8.73
N ASP A 238 -11.10 12.76 -9.32
CA ASP A 238 -10.90 12.69 -10.77
C ASP A 238 -10.17 11.41 -11.18
N ASN A 239 -10.95 10.39 -11.48
CA ASN A 239 -10.46 9.10 -11.91
C ASN A 239 -10.11 9.00 -13.41
N TYR A 240 -10.46 10.01 -14.22
CA TYR A 240 -10.22 10.04 -15.67
C TYR A 240 -9.84 11.46 -16.09
N PRO A 241 -8.55 11.83 -16.03
CA PRO A 241 -8.10 13.22 -16.09
C PRO A 241 -8.03 13.81 -17.52
N VAL A 242 -9.07 13.62 -18.32
CA VAL A 242 -9.12 14.12 -19.71
C VAL A 242 -9.18 15.64 -19.80
N GLU A 243 -9.83 16.30 -18.84
CA GLU A 243 -9.93 17.77 -18.81
C GLU A 243 -8.56 18.39 -18.55
N ALA A 244 -7.83 17.88 -17.56
CA ALA A 244 -6.46 18.27 -17.26
C ALA A 244 -5.53 18.05 -18.46
N LEU A 245 -5.68 16.91 -19.14
CA LEU A 245 -4.90 16.61 -20.34
C LEU A 245 -5.23 17.57 -21.51
N ARG A 246 -6.52 17.83 -21.78
CA ARG A 246 -6.96 18.78 -22.82
C ARG A 246 -6.43 20.18 -22.56
N ALA A 247 -6.37 20.60 -21.29
CA ALA A 247 -5.79 21.89 -20.90
C ALA A 247 -4.29 22.03 -21.24
N LYS A 248 -3.57 20.92 -21.48
CA LYS A 248 -2.18 20.92 -21.97
C LYS A 248 -2.06 21.12 -23.49
N GLY A 249 -3.18 21.35 -24.20
CA GLY A 249 -3.19 21.68 -25.62
C GLY A 249 -2.91 20.47 -26.52
N VAL A 250 -3.42 19.29 -26.14
CA VAL A 250 -3.43 18.11 -27.02
C VAL A 250 -4.58 18.20 -28.03
N ASP A 251 -4.29 17.91 -29.29
CA ASP A 251 -5.25 17.96 -30.39
C ASP A 251 -6.15 16.72 -30.41
N PHE A 252 -5.58 15.57 -30.03
CA PHE A 252 -6.22 14.27 -30.14
C PHE A 252 -6.03 13.47 -28.85
N VAL A 253 -7.09 12.88 -28.29
CA VAL A 253 -7.05 12.13 -27.03
C VAL A 253 -7.39 10.67 -27.24
N ILE A 254 -6.45 9.81 -26.88
CA ILE A 254 -6.66 8.39 -26.62
C ILE A 254 -6.90 8.24 -25.12
N GLY A 255 -7.94 7.53 -24.72
CA GLY A 255 -8.19 7.34 -23.30
C GLY A 255 -8.65 5.94 -22.97
N VAL A 256 -8.06 5.38 -21.92
CA VAL A 256 -8.29 4.02 -21.44
C VAL A 256 -9.08 4.08 -20.15
N ASP A 257 -10.29 3.54 -20.18
CA ASP A 257 -11.21 3.51 -19.06
C ASP A 257 -11.32 2.10 -18.50
N VAL A 258 -10.72 1.87 -17.33
CA VAL A 258 -10.76 0.61 -16.59
C VAL A 258 -11.68 0.69 -15.36
N GLN A 259 -12.50 1.74 -15.27
CA GLN A 259 -13.35 2.00 -14.13
C GLN A 259 -14.52 1.02 -14.05
N ASP A 260 -14.95 0.77 -12.82
CA ASP A 260 -16.16 0.02 -12.56
C ASP A 260 -17.42 0.78 -13.01
N THR A 261 -18.40 0.00 -13.46
CA THR A 261 -19.78 0.46 -13.52
C THR A 261 -20.41 0.38 -12.12
N LEU A 262 -21.58 0.96 -11.94
CA LEU A 262 -22.29 0.88 -10.67
C LEU A 262 -22.68 -0.58 -10.38
N MET A 263 -22.34 -1.06 -9.19
CA MET A 263 -22.74 -2.40 -8.72
C MET A 263 -24.26 -2.51 -8.61
N VAL A 264 -24.80 -3.72 -8.83
CA VAL A 264 -26.20 -4.03 -8.56
C VAL A 264 -26.41 -4.16 -7.05
N ALA A 265 -27.61 -3.88 -6.56
CA ALA A 265 -27.91 -3.87 -5.12
C ALA A 265 -27.55 -5.19 -4.41
N ASP A 266 -27.71 -6.32 -5.09
CA ASP A 266 -27.42 -7.65 -4.54
C ASP A 266 -25.91 -7.88 -4.29
N ASP A 267 -25.04 -7.15 -4.98
CA ASP A 267 -23.58 -7.24 -4.82
C ASP A 267 -23.05 -6.33 -3.69
N LEU A 268 -23.89 -5.44 -3.14
CA LEU A 268 -23.53 -4.51 -2.06
C LEU A 268 -23.63 -5.16 -0.67
N THR A 269 -22.92 -6.26 -0.50
CA THR A 269 -23.02 -7.12 0.70
C THR A 269 -22.16 -6.66 1.89
N SER A 270 -21.30 -5.65 1.72
CA SER A 270 -20.40 -5.16 2.77
C SER A 270 -20.37 -3.64 2.88
N ALA A 271 -20.01 -3.13 4.06
CA ALA A 271 -19.88 -1.69 4.30
C ALA A 271 -18.84 -1.03 3.37
N THR A 272 -17.75 -1.74 3.06
CA THR A 272 -16.72 -1.27 2.12
C THR A 272 -17.24 -1.23 0.68
N ALA A 273 -18.02 -2.23 0.25
CA ALA A 273 -18.69 -2.20 -1.06
C ALA A 273 -19.65 -1.01 -1.19
N ILE A 274 -20.44 -0.73 -0.15
CA ILE A 274 -21.35 0.43 -0.13
C ILE A 274 -20.57 1.75 -0.19
N LEU A 275 -19.51 1.91 0.60
CA LEU A 275 -18.67 3.12 0.58
C LEU A 275 -18.00 3.34 -0.79
N ASN A 276 -17.51 2.26 -1.43
CA ASN A 276 -16.94 2.33 -2.77
C ASN A 276 -18.00 2.71 -3.82
N GLN A 277 -19.21 2.16 -3.74
CA GLN A 277 -20.33 2.53 -4.61
C GLN A 277 -20.68 4.03 -4.49
N ILE A 278 -20.68 4.58 -3.27
CA ILE A 278 -20.93 6.00 -3.02
C ILE A 278 -19.88 6.87 -3.72
N ASN A 279 -18.60 6.48 -3.65
CA ASN A 279 -17.52 7.18 -4.35
C ASN A 279 -17.69 7.08 -5.88
N ASN A 280 -18.09 5.92 -6.39
CA ASN A 280 -18.24 5.68 -7.84
C ASN A 280 -19.37 6.49 -8.49
N TYR A 281 -20.42 6.90 -7.77
CA TYR A 281 -21.51 7.72 -8.34
C TYR A 281 -21.00 9.00 -9.01
N ARG A 282 -20.03 9.67 -8.38
CA ARG A 282 -19.45 10.91 -8.91
C ARG A 282 -18.68 10.64 -10.19
N SER A 283 -17.84 9.60 -10.19
CA SER A 283 -17.02 9.20 -11.35
C SER A 283 -17.89 8.82 -12.55
N VAL A 284 -18.91 7.97 -12.34
CA VAL A 284 -19.84 7.54 -13.41
C VAL A 284 -20.61 8.74 -14.00
N ARG A 285 -21.04 9.69 -13.15
CA ARG A 285 -21.71 10.90 -13.63
C ARG A 285 -20.77 11.80 -14.44
N ALA A 286 -19.54 12.01 -13.97
CA ALA A 286 -18.54 12.82 -14.65
C ALA A 286 -18.15 12.23 -16.02
N MET A 287 -18.12 10.90 -16.14
CA MET A 287 -17.79 10.22 -17.39
C MET A 287 -18.72 10.56 -18.55
N LYS A 288 -19.99 10.95 -18.30
CA LYS A 288 -20.91 11.40 -19.36
C LYS A 288 -20.38 12.59 -20.14
N VAL A 289 -19.70 13.53 -19.46
CA VAL A 289 -19.09 14.72 -20.08
C VAL A 289 -17.73 14.37 -20.64
N LYS A 290 -16.92 13.62 -19.87
CA LYS A 290 -15.55 13.26 -20.23
C LYS A 290 -15.47 12.39 -21.49
N TRP A 291 -16.51 11.61 -21.77
CA TRP A 291 -16.61 10.84 -23.00
C TRP A 291 -16.52 11.72 -24.26
N GLY A 292 -17.18 12.89 -24.26
CA GLY A 292 -17.13 13.82 -25.39
C GLY A 292 -15.78 14.52 -25.57
N LEU A 293 -14.91 14.47 -24.57
CA LEU A 293 -13.55 15.01 -24.61
C LEU A 293 -12.51 13.98 -25.09
N THR A 294 -12.91 12.72 -25.27
CA THR A 294 -12.06 11.60 -25.70
C THR A 294 -12.35 11.23 -27.15
N ASP A 295 -11.32 11.24 -28.01
CA ASP A 295 -11.48 10.89 -29.43
C ASP A 295 -11.50 9.37 -29.62
N ILE A 296 -10.56 8.65 -29.00
CA ILE A 296 -10.53 7.18 -28.99
C ILE A 296 -10.72 6.70 -27.56
N TYR A 297 -11.90 6.13 -27.28
CA TYR A 297 -12.26 5.61 -25.98
C TYR A 297 -12.09 4.09 -25.95
N ILE A 298 -11.09 3.62 -25.22
CA ILE A 298 -10.77 2.20 -25.07
C ILE A 298 -11.33 1.74 -23.72
N LYS A 299 -12.34 0.86 -23.74
CA LYS A 299 -12.92 0.25 -22.55
C LYS A 299 -12.71 -1.27 -22.60
N PRO A 300 -11.70 -1.80 -21.89
CA PRO A 300 -11.50 -3.24 -21.78
C PRO A 300 -12.62 -3.91 -20.97
N GLU A 301 -12.93 -5.16 -21.31
CA GLU A 301 -13.93 -6.00 -20.60
C GLU A 301 -13.26 -6.59 -19.35
N LEU A 302 -13.65 -6.10 -18.17
CA LEU A 302 -12.95 -6.33 -16.88
C LEU A 302 -13.91 -6.58 -15.71
N GLU A 303 -15.16 -6.96 -15.99
CA GLU A 303 -16.21 -7.20 -15.00
C GLU A 303 -15.82 -8.28 -13.98
N ASP A 304 -15.05 -9.29 -14.41
CA ASP A 304 -14.63 -10.40 -13.57
C ASP A 304 -13.46 -10.09 -12.62
N ILE A 305 -12.91 -8.88 -12.63
CA ILE A 305 -11.74 -8.51 -11.83
C ILE A 305 -12.19 -7.57 -10.70
N GLY A 306 -11.79 -7.84 -9.45
CA GLY A 306 -11.95 -6.89 -8.35
C GLY A 306 -10.83 -5.83 -8.33
N ILE A 307 -11.08 -4.66 -7.74
CA ILE A 307 -10.07 -3.58 -7.61
C ILE A 307 -8.79 -4.05 -6.88
N VAL A 308 -8.91 -5.03 -5.99
CA VAL A 308 -7.79 -5.60 -5.22
C VAL A 308 -7.39 -7.02 -5.67
N ASP A 309 -7.89 -7.49 -6.82
CA ASP A 309 -7.58 -8.82 -7.37
C ASP A 309 -6.33 -8.80 -8.26
N PHE A 310 -5.18 -8.51 -7.64
CA PHE A 310 -3.90 -8.35 -8.35
C PHE A 310 -3.40 -9.67 -8.98
N SER A 311 -3.96 -10.81 -8.59
CA SER A 311 -3.63 -12.12 -9.16
C SER A 311 -4.05 -12.27 -10.64
N LYS A 312 -5.06 -11.51 -11.08
CA LYS A 312 -5.59 -11.54 -12.46
C LYS A 312 -4.83 -10.64 -13.44
N MET A 313 -3.61 -10.21 -13.10
CA MET A 313 -2.77 -9.36 -13.96
C MET A 313 -2.66 -9.87 -15.41
N PRO A 314 -2.32 -11.15 -15.70
CA PRO A 314 -2.17 -11.60 -17.09
C PRO A 314 -3.46 -11.46 -17.91
N TYR A 315 -4.61 -11.72 -17.27
CA TYR A 315 -5.92 -11.59 -17.91
C TYR A 315 -6.25 -10.12 -18.20
N ALA A 316 -6.04 -9.21 -17.24
CA ALA A 316 -6.25 -7.78 -17.45
C ALA A 316 -5.40 -7.22 -18.61
N ILE A 317 -4.10 -7.58 -18.68
CA ILE A 317 -3.21 -7.18 -19.78
C ILE A 317 -3.73 -7.68 -21.13
N ALA A 318 -4.20 -8.93 -21.18
CA ALA A 318 -4.79 -9.49 -22.39
C ALA A 318 -6.03 -8.71 -22.84
N GLN A 319 -6.96 -8.40 -21.92
CA GLN A 319 -8.18 -7.64 -22.22
C GLN A 319 -7.87 -6.22 -22.72
N GLY A 320 -6.88 -5.55 -22.13
CA GLY A 320 -6.39 -4.26 -22.63
C GLY A 320 -5.89 -4.34 -24.07
N SER A 321 -5.15 -5.40 -24.40
CA SER A 321 -4.63 -5.63 -25.76
C SER A 321 -5.77 -5.89 -26.75
N VAL A 322 -6.75 -6.71 -26.38
CA VAL A 322 -7.95 -7.01 -27.19
C VAL A 322 -8.75 -5.74 -27.45
N ALA A 323 -8.96 -4.91 -26.43
CA ALA A 323 -9.72 -3.67 -26.55
C ALA A 323 -9.02 -2.66 -27.48
N ALA A 324 -7.70 -2.51 -27.38
CA ALA A 324 -6.93 -1.63 -28.25
C ALA A 324 -6.87 -2.16 -29.71
N ALA A 325 -6.83 -3.48 -29.92
CA ALA A 325 -6.78 -4.07 -31.25
C ALA A 325 -8.02 -3.76 -32.12
N LYS A 326 -9.18 -3.44 -31.49
CA LYS A 326 -10.42 -3.03 -32.18
C LYS A 326 -10.24 -1.75 -33.04
N TYR A 327 -9.17 -0.98 -32.81
CA TYR A 327 -8.88 0.29 -33.50
C TYR A 327 -7.73 0.20 -34.52
N SER A 328 -7.39 -1.00 -34.99
CA SER A 328 -6.23 -1.26 -35.89
C SER A 328 -6.15 -0.36 -37.13
N GLU A 329 -7.26 -0.10 -37.82
CA GLU A 329 -7.28 0.79 -39.00
C GLU A 329 -6.86 2.23 -38.61
N ILE A 330 -7.34 2.71 -37.47
CA ILE A 330 -7.01 4.05 -36.98
C ILE A 330 -5.52 4.11 -36.62
N TRP A 331 -4.98 3.07 -35.95
CA TRP A 331 -3.56 2.99 -35.63
C TRP A 331 -2.66 3.01 -36.88
N GLN A 332 -3.03 2.29 -37.93
CA GLN A 332 -2.30 2.31 -39.20
C GLN A 332 -2.28 3.69 -39.86
N ARG A 333 -3.36 4.47 -39.76
CA ARG A 333 -3.40 5.83 -40.30
C ARG A 333 -2.65 6.84 -39.42
N MET A 334 -2.76 6.69 -38.09
CA MET A 334 -2.06 7.52 -37.13
C MET A 334 -0.54 7.33 -37.22
N SER A 335 -0.05 6.11 -37.43
CA SER A 335 1.39 5.85 -37.56
C SER A 335 2.02 6.54 -38.77
N VAL A 336 1.24 6.81 -39.82
CA VAL A 336 1.67 7.58 -41.00
C VAL A 336 1.56 9.08 -40.77
N THR A 337 0.54 9.54 -40.03
CA THR A 337 0.24 10.97 -39.85
C THR A 337 1.05 11.60 -38.71
N ASN A 338 1.35 10.81 -37.68
CA ASN A 338 2.21 11.18 -36.57
C ASN A 338 3.28 10.09 -36.34
N PRO A 339 4.24 9.94 -37.28
CA PRO A 339 5.29 8.95 -37.14
C PRO A 339 6.17 9.31 -35.95
N LYS A 340 6.59 8.29 -35.20
CA LYS A 340 7.47 8.45 -34.04
C LYS A 340 8.75 9.21 -34.42
N LYS A 341 8.93 10.41 -33.87
CA LYS A 341 10.00 11.37 -34.25
C LYS A 341 11.42 10.84 -34.05
N THR A 342 11.62 9.90 -33.13
CA THR A 342 12.92 9.25 -32.92
C THR A 342 12.74 7.77 -32.60
N ASN A 343 13.60 6.95 -33.20
CA ASN A 343 13.80 5.55 -32.81
C ASN A 343 14.65 5.53 -31.53
N THR A 344 14.21 6.22 -30.46
CA THR A 344 14.74 5.94 -29.14
C THR A 344 14.28 4.53 -28.83
N SER A 345 15.16 3.55 -29.10
CA SER A 345 15.07 2.26 -28.46
C SER A 345 14.83 2.56 -27.00
N ARG A 346 13.63 2.23 -26.51
CA ARG A 346 13.34 2.26 -25.09
C ARG A 346 14.18 1.12 -24.51
N ASN A 347 15.48 1.31 -24.38
CA ASN A 347 16.32 0.41 -23.64
C ASN A 347 15.86 0.54 -22.20
N ALA A 348 15.58 -0.59 -21.55
CA ALA A 348 15.19 -0.56 -20.15
C ALA A 348 16.32 0.18 -19.41
N PRO A 349 16.00 1.26 -18.68
CA PRO A 349 16.98 1.94 -17.87
C PRO A 349 17.67 0.92 -16.97
N ALA A 350 18.99 0.79 -17.09
CA ALA A 350 19.75 -0.05 -16.19
C ALA A 350 19.71 0.58 -14.81
N VAL A 351 19.41 -0.21 -13.77
CA VAL A 351 19.53 0.26 -12.38
C VAL A 351 21.01 0.23 -12.02
N PRO A 352 21.67 1.39 -11.85
CA PRO A 352 23.10 1.41 -11.58
C PRO A 352 23.44 0.90 -10.19
N GLU A 353 24.69 0.47 -10.00
CA GLU A 353 25.23 0.33 -8.65
C GLU A 353 25.27 1.69 -7.95
N LEU A 354 25.05 1.67 -6.64
CA LEU A 354 24.97 2.82 -5.76
C LEU A 354 26.14 2.81 -4.79
N LYS A 355 26.87 3.92 -4.68
CA LYS A 355 27.89 4.14 -3.67
C LYS A 355 27.51 5.38 -2.87
N LEU A 356 27.13 5.15 -1.62
CA LEU A 356 26.68 6.22 -0.73
C LEU A 356 27.89 6.96 -0.13
N ALA A 357 27.87 8.29 -0.20
CA ALA A 357 28.84 9.16 0.46
C ALA A 357 28.36 9.58 1.87
N SER A 358 27.05 9.75 2.04
CA SER A 358 26.41 10.12 3.30
C SER A 358 24.96 9.61 3.36
N ILE A 359 24.43 9.55 4.58
CA ILE A 359 23.02 9.28 4.86
C ILE A 359 22.53 10.43 5.74
N ASP A 360 21.56 11.18 5.23
CA ASP A 360 20.89 12.26 5.96
C ASP A 360 19.54 11.74 6.44
N VAL A 361 19.15 12.08 7.67
CA VAL A 361 17.90 11.61 8.26
C VAL A 361 17.12 12.80 8.82
N GLU A 362 15.88 12.94 8.35
CA GLU A 362 14.95 13.97 8.77
C GLU A 362 13.72 13.36 9.44
N GLY A 363 13.07 14.15 10.30
CA GLY A 363 11.80 13.79 10.95
C GLY A 363 11.90 12.93 12.20
N LEU A 364 13.09 12.86 12.81
CA LEU A 364 13.29 12.22 14.12
C LEU A 364 12.88 13.15 15.26
N ASN A 365 12.08 12.61 16.19
CA ASN A 365 11.65 13.29 17.41
C ASN A 365 11.93 12.43 18.66
N ASN A 366 11.49 11.16 18.64
CA ASN A 366 11.61 10.21 19.75
C ASN A 366 12.63 9.10 19.50
N TYR A 367 13.08 8.90 18.26
CA TYR A 367 14.13 7.94 17.92
C TYR A 367 15.46 8.62 17.63
N SER A 368 16.56 7.95 17.99
CA SER A 368 17.91 8.51 17.82
C SER A 368 18.48 8.25 16.42
N LEU A 369 19.37 9.11 15.93
CA LEU A 369 20.10 8.86 14.68
C LEU A 369 20.90 7.54 14.73
N PRO A 370 21.62 7.20 15.82
CA PRO A 370 22.27 5.89 15.96
C PRO A 370 21.32 4.70 15.82
N TYR A 371 20.08 4.81 16.33
CA TYR A 371 19.06 3.78 16.15
C TYR A 371 18.77 3.53 14.67
N VAL A 372 18.47 4.60 13.92
CA VAL A 372 18.16 4.52 12.48
C VAL A 372 19.34 3.94 11.70
N LEU A 373 20.54 4.47 11.89
CA LEU A 373 21.74 3.99 11.21
C LEU A 373 22.07 2.54 11.58
N GLY A 374 21.87 2.16 12.85
CA GLY A 374 22.07 0.79 13.34
C GLY A 374 21.08 -0.21 12.77
N LYS A 375 19.83 0.19 12.49
CA LYS A 375 18.82 -0.65 11.83
C LYS A 375 19.02 -0.75 10.32
N LEU A 376 19.40 0.35 9.68
CA LEU A 376 19.75 0.35 8.25
C LEU A 376 20.97 -0.53 8.00
N ASN A 377 22.01 -0.41 8.82
CA ASN A 377 23.27 -1.14 8.71
C ASN A 377 23.82 -1.10 7.26
N LEU A 378 23.85 0.10 6.68
CA LEU A 378 24.34 0.35 5.33
C LEU A 378 25.81 0.81 5.37
N PRO A 379 26.68 0.22 4.54
CA PRO A 379 28.06 0.67 4.44
C PRO A 379 28.16 1.98 3.65
N ILE A 380 28.91 2.95 4.18
CA ILE A 380 29.28 4.19 3.47
C ILE A 380 30.57 3.95 2.68
N GLY A 381 30.65 4.51 1.47
CA GLY A 381 31.83 4.42 0.62
C GLY A 381 32.03 3.06 -0.06
N VAL A 382 31.06 2.15 0.00
CA VAL A 382 31.09 0.84 -0.66
C VAL A 382 30.03 0.79 -1.75
N SER A 383 30.38 0.26 -2.93
CA SER A 383 29.42 0.06 -4.02
C SER A 383 28.44 -1.06 -3.64
N MET A 384 27.16 -0.84 -3.86
CA MET A 384 26.09 -1.80 -3.57
C MET A 384 25.05 -1.82 -4.69
N ASN A 385 24.35 -2.94 -4.84
CA ASN A 385 23.18 -2.99 -5.69
C ASN A 385 21.95 -2.41 -4.97
N PHE A 386 20.90 -2.10 -5.72
CA PHE A 386 19.68 -1.54 -5.15
C PHE A 386 18.98 -2.50 -4.17
N ALA A 387 19.10 -3.82 -4.38
CA ALA A 387 18.54 -4.83 -3.48
C ALA A 387 19.13 -4.78 -2.06
N ALA A 388 20.41 -4.40 -1.92
CA ALA A 388 21.03 -4.19 -0.61
C ALA A 388 20.42 -2.97 0.11
N LEU A 389 20.13 -1.90 -0.64
CA LEU A 389 19.41 -0.73 -0.11
C LEU A 389 17.98 -1.11 0.31
N GLU A 390 17.23 -1.82 -0.54
CA GLU A 390 15.89 -2.32 -0.20
C GLU A 390 15.90 -3.17 1.07
N THR A 391 16.86 -4.07 1.22
CA THR A 391 17.01 -4.90 2.43
C THR A 391 17.23 -4.04 3.69
N ALA A 392 18.02 -2.97 3.59
CA ALA A 392 18.23 -2.05 4.70
C ALA A 392 16.97 -1.25 5.05
N LEU A 393 16.24 -0.78 4.05
CA LEU A 393 14.97 -0.05 4.24
C LEU A 393 13.88 -0.98 4.81
N ASP A 394 13.83 -2.24 4.36
CA ASP A 394 12.93 -3.27 4.88
C ASP A 394 13.20 -3.52 6.38
N ARG A 395 14.47 -3.57 6.82
CA ARG A 395 14.82 -3.68 8.25
C ARG A 395 14.30 -2.51 9.08
N LEU A 396 14.44 -1.30 8.57
CA LEU A 396 13.94 -0.11 9.27
C LEU A 396 12.40 -0.07 9.28
N SER A 397 11.76 -0.46 8.18
CA SER A 397 10.29 -0.56 8.06
C SER A 397 9.71 -1.62 8.99
N ALA A 398 10.39 -2.77 9.13
CA ALA A 398 9.97 -3.89 9.97
C ALA A 398 9.86 -3.54 11.47
N THR A 399 10.49 -2.46 11.92
CA THR A 399 10.41 -1.99 13.31
C THR A 399 9.01 -1.49 13.69
N GLY A 400 8.19 -1.11 12.70
CA GLY A 400 6.89 -0.47 12.91
C GLY A 400 6.95 0.90 13.61
N ASN A 401 8.15 1.46 13.78
CA ASN A 401 8.39 2.71 14.52
C ASN A 401 8.15 3.96 13.68
N PHE A 402 8.07 3.81 12.36
CA PHE A 402 7.84 4.89 11.43
C PHE A 402 6.55 4.61 10.66
N ALA A 403 5.58 5.52 10.74
CA ALA A 403 4.36 5.47 9.94
C ALA A 403 4.65 5.71 8.46
N THR A 404 5.73 6.43 8.16
CA THR A 404 6.16 6.68 6.77
C THR A 404 7.68 6.66 6.71
N LEU A 405 8.21 5.89 5.75
CA LEU A 405 9.61 5.83 5.41
C LEU A 405 9.76 6.19 3.94
N ARG A 406 10.16 7.43 3.66
CA ARG A 406 10.44 7.88 2.29
C ARG A 406 11.92 8.16 2.17
N TYR A 407 12.44 8.06 0.96
CA TYR A 407 13.84 8.35 0.72
C TYR A 407 14.07 8.90 -0.67
N ARG A 408 15.10 9.74 -0.78
CA ARG A 408 15.57 10.30 -2.05
C ARG A 408 17.06 10.03 -2.19
N ILE A 409 17.49 9.77 -3.42
CA ILE A 409 18.90 9.60 -3.75
C ILE A 409 19.32 10.84 -4.55
N LYS A 410 20.24 11.64 -4.00
CA LYS A 410 20.76 12.84 -4.65
C LYS A 410 22.23 12.68 -5.03
N GLY A 411 22.63 13.35 -6.11
CA GLY A 411 24.00 13.33 -6.61
C GLY A 411 24.30 12.14 -7.52
N ALA A 412 25.55 12.01 -7.94
CA ALA A 412 25.99 10.96 -8.85
C ALA A 412 25.95 9.58 -8.15
N HIS A 413 25.57 8.52 -8.86
CA HIS A 413 25.44 7.17 -8.29
C HIS A 413 26.72 6.64 -7.61
N GLN A 414 27.90 7.12 -8.02
CA GLN A 414 29.19 6.75 -7.41
C GLN A 414 29.55 7.55 -6.14
N SER A 415 28.75 8.55 -5.78
CA SER A 415 28.93 9.40 -4.61
C SER A 415 27.59 10.02 -4.20
N ALA A 416 26.59 9.17 -3.98
CA ALA A 416 25.22 9.59 -3.75
C ALA A 416 24.95 9.90 -2.27
N THR A 417 24.06 10.84 -1.99
CA THR A 417 23.49 11.08 -0.66
C THR A 417 22.13 10.42 -0.57
N LEU A 418 21.93 9.55 0.42
CA LEU A 418 20.63 8.98 0.75
C LEU A 418 19.95 9.88 1.79
N ILE A 419 18.88 10.57 1.38
CA ILE A 419 18.08 11.42 2.27
C ILE A 419 16.87 10.60 2.71
N LEU A 420 16.76 10.30 4.01
CA LEU A 420 15.63 9.63 4.62
C LEU A 420 14.67 10.64 5.21
N LEU A 421 13.42 10.61 4.75
CA LEU A 421 12.33 11.44 5.23
C LEU A 421 11.40 10.54 6.05
N LEU A 422 11.57 10.57 7.37
CA LEU A 422 10.87 9.68 8.29
C LEU A 422 9.71 10.41 8.97
N THR A 423 8.60 9.72 9.16
CA THR A 423 7.52 10.15 10.07
C THR A 423 7.32 9.07 11.10
N GLU A 424 7.61 9.40 12.37
CA GLU A 424 7.43 8.47 13.48
C GLU A 424 5.97 8.04 13.62
N ASN A 425 5.77 6.78 14.00
CA ASN A 425 4.43 6.25 14.23
C ASN A 425 3.84 6.86 15.50
N PRO A 426 2.68 7.55 15.42
CA PRO A 426 2.04 8.12 16.61
C PRO A 426 1.53 7.03 17.57
N VAL A 427 1.26 5.82 17.07
CA VAL A 427 0.84 4.68 17.89
C VAL A 427 2.08 4.07 18.53
N LYS A 428 2.28 4.36 19.82
CA LYS A 428 3.39 3.84 20.62
C LYS A 428 3.01 2.64 21.49
N GLN A 429 1.72 2.29 21.53
CA GLN A 429 1.17 1.25 22.38
C GLN A 429 0.42 0.24 21.52
N THR A 430 0.66 -1.04 21.77
CA THR A 430 -0.04 -2.14 21.11
C THR A 430 -0.53 -3.13 22.13
N LEU A 431 -1.71 -3.69 21.84
CA LEU A 431 -2.34 -4.71 22.64
C LEU A 431 -2.49 -5.96 21.79
N SER A 432 -1.88 -7.06 22.23
CA SER A 432 -1.81 -8.30 21.48
C SER A 432 -2.40 -9.47 22.25
N PHE A 433 -2.99 -10.43 21.53
CA PHE A 433 -3.75 -11.52 22.14
C PHE A 433 -3.61 -12.84 21.38
N THR A 434 -3.53 -13.94 22.13
CA THR A 434 -3.60 -15.32 21.59
C THR A 434 -4.28 -16.27 22.56
N PRO A 435 -5.16 -17.15 22.08
CA PRO A 435 -5.52 -18.35 22.81
C PRO A 435 -4.27 -19.19 23.14
N HIS A 436 -4.03 -19.47 24.41
CA HIS A 436 -2.86 -20.23 24.86
C HIS A 436 -3.26 -21.58 25.43
N TYR A 437 -2.51 -22.63 25.07
CA TYR A 437 -2.61 -23.95 25.69
C TYR A 437 -1.23 -24.61 25.80
N ASP A 438 -0.89 -25.11 26.98
CA ASP A 438 0.12 -26.16 27.11
C ASP A 438 -0.12 -27.03 28.36
N ALA A 439 0.65 -28.12 28.48
CA ALA A 439 0.50 -29.11 29.55
C ALA A 439 0.70 -28.56 30.97
N LEU A 440 1.45 -27.46 31.11
CA LEU A 440 1.74 -26.79 32.38
C LEU A 440 0.85 -25.55 32.60
N MET A 441 0.36 -24.89 31.56
CA MET A 441 -0.44 -23.65 31.63
C MET A 441 -1.94 -23.92 31.59
N ARG A 442 -2.32 -25.06 31.02
CA ARG A 442 -3.70 -25.38 30.62
C ARG A 442 -4.27 -24.26 29.74
N ASN A 443 -5.60 -24.18 29.63
CA ASN A 443 -6.25 -23.15 28.81
C ASN A 443 -6.02 -21.77 29.43
N GLY A 444 -5.64 -20.80 28.60
CA GLY A 444 -5.53 -19.41 29.01
C GLY A 444 -5.60 -18.45 27.83
N LEU A 445 -5.65 -17.16 28.15
CA LEU A 445 -5.49 -16.08 27.19
C LEU A 445 -4.13 -15.42 27.47
N LEU A 446 -3.24 -15.46 26.49
CA LEU A 446 -2.02 -14.65 26.51
C LEU A 446 -2.38 -13.25 26.02
N VAL A 447 -2.17 -12.26 26.88
CA VAL A 447 -2.35 -10.84 26.60
C VAL A 447 -0.99 -10.18 26.70
N ASN A 448 -0.61 -9.38 25.70
CA ASN A 448 0.59 -8.57 25.74
C ASN A 448 0.23 -7.10 25.61
N LEU A 449 0.81 -6.27 26.48
CA LEU A 449 0.83 -4.83 26.34
C LEU A 449 2.26 -4.40 26.05
N THR A 450 2.49 -3.86 24.85
CA THR A 450 3.78 -3.28 24.46
C THR A 450 3.66 -1.77 24.39
N GLN A 451 4.62 -1.05 24.97
CA GLN A 451 4.70 0.41 24.96
C GLN A 451 6.13 0.85 24.61
N LYS A 452 6.25 1.75 23.64
CA LYS A 452 7.51 2.34 23.17
C LYS A 452 7.66 3.77 23.70
N GLY A 453 8.88 4.20 24.01
CA GLY A 453 9.17 5.55 24.51
C GLY A 453 8.62 5.83 25.91
N VAL A 454 8.91 4.96 26.88
CA VAL A 454 8.41 5.05 28.27
C VAL A 454 9.29 5.95 29.14
N LEU A 455 10.59 5.70 29.17
CA LEU A 455 11.58 6.35 30.04
C LEU A 455 12.70 7.02 29.24
N ALA A 456 13.09 6.46 28.09
CA ALA A 456 14.18 6.92 27.25
C ALA A 456 13.85 6.82 25.76
N GLN A 457 14.69 7.41 24.91
CA GLN A 457 14.64 7.18 23.47
C GLN A 457 14.99 5.73 23.16
N ASP A 458 14.39 5.19 22.09
CA ASP A 458 14.61 3.84 21.58
C ASP A 458 14.24 2.71 22.56
N ASP A 459 13.50 3.00 23.62
CA ASP A 459 13.08 2.02 24.61
C ASP A 459 11.76 1.31 24.27
N VAL A 460 11.60 0.12 24.84
CA VAL A 460 10.40 -0.71 24.75
C VAL A 460 10.14 -1.34 26.12
N LEU A 461 8.90 -1.23 26.58
CA LEU A 461 8.33 -1.98 27.69
C LEU A 461 7.32 -2.98 27.13
N ALA A 462 7.55 -4.27 27.34
CA ALA A 462 6.63 -5.34 26.96
C ALA A 462 6.16 -6.09 28.20
N VAL A 463 4.86 -6.22 28.39
CA VAL A 463 4.24 -6.93 29.52
C VAL A 463 3.32 -8.02 29.00
N ASP A 464 3.77 -9.25 29.16
CA ASP A 464 2.98 -10.47 28.96
C ASP A 464 2.21 -10.82 30.22
N LEU A 465 0.92 -11.08 30.07
CA LEU A 465 0.02 -11.56 31.10
C LEU A 465 -0.73 -12.78 30.56
N ILE A 466 -0.55 -13.93 31.21
CA ILE A 466 -1.33 -15.13 30.91
C ILE A 466 -2.48 -15.19 31.92
N ILE A 467 -3.69 -14.99 31.42
CA ILE A 467 -4.94 -15.00 32.20
C ILE A 467 -5.60 -16.37 32.01
N GLY A 468 -5.69 -17.16 33.08
CA GLY A 468 -6.25 -18.52 33.04
C GLY A 468 -6.19 -19.19 34.42
N GLU A 469 -6.12 -20.52 34.45
CA GLU A 469 -6.02 -21.28 35.72
C GLU A 469 -4.75 -20.97 36.53
N ARG A 470 -3.69 -20.49 35.85
CA ARG A 470 -2.38 -20.23 36.45
C ARG A 470 -1.86 -18.86 36.01
N LEU A 471 -2.06 -17.84 36.85
CA LEU A 471 -1.62 -16.47 36.58
C LEU A 471 -0.10 -16.38 36.45
N ARG A 472 0.36 -15.73 35.39
CA ARG A 472 1.79 -15.47 35.13
C ARG A 472 1.94 -14.12 34.47
N TYR A 473 3.04 -13.46 34.77
CA TYR A 473 3.44 -12.30 34.00
C TYR A 473 4.94 -12.34 33.68
N LYS A 474 5.29 -11.73 32.55
CA LYS A 474 6.65 -11.45 32.15
C LYS A 474 6.70 -9.99 31.71
N ALA A 475 7.55 -9.21 32.33
CA ALA A 475 7.73 -7.80 32.03
C ALA A 475 9.19 -7.56 31.62
N ASP A 476 9.40 -7.06 30.41
CA ASP A 476 10.71 -6.72 29.87
C ASP A 476 10.77 -5.24 29.53
N TYR A 477 11.82 -4.58 29.99
CA TYR A 477 12.17 -3.23 29.59
C TYR A 477 13.54 -3.24 28.93
N TYR A 478 13.66 -2.75 27.70
CA TYR A 478 14.94 -2.72 26.99
C TYR A 478 15.08 -1.50 26.09
N ILE A 479 16.33 -1.11 25.80
CA ILE A 479 16.68 -0.06 24.83
C ILE A 479 17.22 -0.74 23.59
N ASP A 480 16.42 -0.74 22.52
CA ASP A 480 16.79 -1.36 21.23
C ASP A 480 17.70 -0.43 20.45
N ARG A 481 18.92 -0.86 20.13
CA ARG A 481 19.86 -0.08 19.31
C ARG A 481 20.21 -0.76 17.98
N GLY A 482 19.35 -1.66 17.51
CA GLY A 482 19.57 -2.38 16.25
C GLY A 482 20.84 -3.24 16.28
N ALA A 483 21.75 -3.05 15.32
CA ALA A 483 23.02 -3.78 15.26
C ALA A 483 23.97 -3.45 16.42
N GLN A 484 23.70 -2.39 17.19
CA GLN A 484 24.48 -2.04 18.37
C GLN A 484 23.97 -2.78 19.62
N MET A 485 24.75 -2.68 20.69
CA MET A 485 24.47 -3.31 21.98
C MET A 485 23.14 -2.81 22.56
N THR A 486 22.23 -3.76 22.78
CA THR A 486 20.92 -3.58 23.43
C THR A 486 21.05 -3.94 24.90
N TYR A 487 20.39 -3.21 25.79
CA TYR A 487 20.40 -3.49 27.23
C TYR A 487 18.98 -3.59 27.74
N GLY A 488 18.75 -4.43 28.74
CA GLY A 488 17.43 -4.56 29.32
C GLY A 488 17.40 -5.13 30.73
N VAL A 489 16.22 -5.04 31.30
CA VAL A 489 15.84 -5.59 32.60
C VAL A 489 14.56 -6.38 32.41
N GLY A 490 14.55 -7.62 32.87
CA GLY A 490 13.39 -8.52 32.79
C GLY A 490 12.92 -8.93 34.18
N GLN A 491 11.61 -9.13 34.34
CA GLN A 491 11.02 -9.70 35.54
C GLN A 491 9.96 -10.73 35.16
N HIS A 492 10.14 -11.96 35.64
CA HIS A 492 9.25 -13.08 35.33
C HIS A 492 8.63 -13.64 36.61
N TYR A 493 7.31 -13.77 36.64
CA TYR A 493 6.59 -14.39 37.73
C TYR A 493 5.80 -15.61 37.27
N TYR A 494 5.98 -16.70 38.02
CA TYR A 494 5.30 -17.96 37.77
C TYR A 494 4.62 -18.47 39.04
N HIS A 495 3.33 -18.83 38.92
CA HIS A 495 2.59 -19.51 39.97
C HIS A 495 2.00 -20.82 39.43
N VAL A 496 2.37 -21.93 40.06
CA VAL A 496 1.90 -23.27 39.70
C VAL A 496 1.30 -23.92 40.93
N GLN A 497 0.05 -24.36 40.82
CA GLN A 497 -0.60 -25.20 41.81
C GLN A 497 -1.01 -26.52 41.16
N GLN A 498 -0.56 -27.63 41.73
CA GLN A 498 -0.93 -28.98 41.29
C GLN A 498 -1.43 -29.76 42.49
N SER A 499 -2.45 -30.58 42.31
CA SER A 499 -2.99 -31.42 43.38
C SER A 499 -3.24 -32.82 42.87
N VAL A 500 -2.93 -33.80 43.71
CA VAL A 500 -3.10 -35.23 43.42
C VAL A 500 -4.04 -35.80 44.47
N SER A 501 -5.03 -36.59 44.07
CA SER A 501 -5.96 -37.23 45.01
C SER A 501 -5.25 -38.31 45.83
N GLY A 502 -5.62 -38.44 47.12
CA GLY A 502 -5.07 -39.49 47.97
C GLY A 502 -5.32 -40.90 47.46
N ASN A 503 -6.49 -41.12 46.84
CA ASN A 503 -6.82 -42.39 46.19
C ASN A 503 -5.84 -42.75 45.06
N LEU A 504 -5.44 -41.77 44.24
CA LEU A 504 -4.48 -42.00 43.16
C LEU A 504 -3.08 -42.28 43.70
N LEU A 505 -2.69 -41.61 44.80
CA LEU A 505 -1.42 -41.84 45.48
C LEU A 505 -1.37 -43.22 46.14
N GLU A 506 -2.44 -43.62 46.84
CA GLU A 506 -2.57 -44.95 47.45
C GLU A 506 -2.42 -46.05 46.41
N HIS A 507 -3.13 -45.92 45.28
CA HIS A 507 -3.07 -46.88 44.19
C HIS A 507 -1.69 -46.94 43.53
N ARG A 508 -1.07 -45.79 43.23
CA ARG A 508 0.23 -45.73 42.55
C ARG A 508 1.39 -46.23 43.41
N TYR A 509 1.38 -45.93 44.71
CA TYR A 509 2.46 -46.28 45.62
C TYR A 509 2.17 -47.54 46.46
N GLN A 510 1.00 -48.15 46.28
CA GLN A 510 0.53 -49.33 47.03
C GLN A 510 0.69 -49.15 48.55
N ARG A 511 0.38 -47.94 49.05
CA ARG A 511 0.52 -47.58 50.47
C ARG A 511 -0.86 -47.33 51.09
N PRO A 512 -1.37 -48.29 51.89
CA PRO A 512 -2.66 -48.17 52.56
C PRO A 512 -2.75 -46.91 53.44
N GLY A 513 -3.89 -46.22 53.39
CA GLY A 513 -4.18 -45.05 54.24
C GLY A 513 -3.85 -43.68 53.63
N LEU A 514 -3.36 -43.62 52.38
CA LEU A 514 -3.18 -42.37 51.64
C LEU A 514 -4.50 -41.80 51.11
N SER A 515 -5.55 -42.60 51.01
CA SER A 515 -6.94 -42.24 50.66
C SER A 515 -7.61 -41.34 51.68
N VAL A 516 -7.15 -41.35 52.94
CA VAL A 516 -7.58 -40.39 53.98
C VAL A 516 -7.17 -38.95 53.63
N LEU A 517 -6.18 -38.79 52.76
CA LEU A 517 -5.84 -37.47 52.20
C LEU A 517 -6.82 -37.20 51.05
N GLY A 518 -7.84 -36.36 51.25
CA GLY A 518 -8.69 -35.91 50.15
C GLY A 518 -7.87 -35.44 48.93
N SER A 519 -6.86 -34.60 49.15
CA SER A 519 -5.86 -34.27 48.13
C SER A 519 -4.53 -33.76 48.72
N LEU A 520 -3.41 -34.12 48.10
CA LEU A 520 -2.10 -33.51 48.33
C LEU A 520 -1.80 -32.49 47.23
N GLY A 521 -1.76 -31.22 47.61
CA GLY A 521 -1.41 -30.09 46.76
C GLY A 521 0.04 -29.65 46.94
N VAL A 522 0.69 -29.26 45.85
CA VAL A 522 1.96 -28.53 45.87
C VAL A 522 1.78 -27.22 45.13
N GLU A 523 2.21 -26.13 45.78
CA GLU A 523 2.20 -24.77 45.27
C GLU A 523 3.65 -24.30 45.11
N PHE A 524 3.99 -23.84 43.91
CA PHE A 524 5.27 -23.23 43.59
C PHE A 524 5.07 -21.80 43.11
N LYS A 525 5.80 -20.86 43.71
CA LYS A 525 5.91 -19.47 43.26
C LYS A 525 7.36 -19.16 42.95
N THR A 526 7.58 -18.54 41.80
CA THR A 526 8.90 -18.08 41.39
C THR A 526 8.80 -16.64 40.94
N LEU A 527 9.74 -15.81 41.41
CA LEU A 527 9.97 -14.46 40.91
C LEU A 527 11.43 -14.38 40.48
N ALA A 528 11.67 -14.23 39.19
CA ALA A 528 13.00 -14.03 38.63
C ALA A 528 13.15 -12.58 38.17
N SER A 529 14.33 -12.00 38.36
CA SER A 529 14.71 -10.68 37.86
C SER A 529 16.06 -10.79 37.17
N GLU A 530 16.19 -10.20 35.99
CA GLU A 530 17.40 -10.27 35.19
C GLU A 530 17.82 -8.90 34.66
N VAL A 531 19.12 -8.68 34.53
CA VAL A 531 19.71 -7.53 33.86
C VAL A 531 20.69 -8.05 32.82
N TYR A 532 20.63 -7.52 31.61
CA TYR A 532 21.38 -8.07 30.49
C TYR A 532 21.82 -7.03 29.48
N ALA A 533 22.90 -7.36 28.77
CA ALA A 533 23.35 -6.78 27.52
C ALA A 533 23.24 -7.83 26.40
N GLN A 534 22.93 -7.38 25.20
CA GLN A 534 22.66 -8.24 24.06
C GLN A 534 23.23 -7.66 22.76
N TRP A 535 23.70 -8.54 21.88
CA TRP A 535 24.19 -8.23 20.56
C TRP A 535 23.51 -9.13 19.52
N THR A 536 23.13 -8.54 18.39
CA THR A 536 22.63 -9.25 17.22
C THR A 536 23.70 -9.33 16.13
N LEU A 537 24.13 -10.55 15.80
CA LEU A 537 25.09 -10.81 14.73
C LEU A 537 24.33 -11.17 13.45
N LYS A 538 24.43 -10.30 12.43
CA LYS A 538 23.81 -10.47 11.10
C LYS A 538 22.31 -10.78 11.15
N ASP A 539 21.59 -10.27 12.15
CA ASP A 539 20.15 -10.51 12.36
C ASP A 539 19.75 -12.01 12.45
N LYS A 540 20.75 -12.88 12.71
CA LYS A 540 20.65 -14.35 12.70
C LYS A 540 21.10 -15.02 14.00
N HIS A 541 21.95 -14.37 14.77
CA HIS A 541 22.40 -14.90 16.06
C HIS A 541 22.27 -13.84 17.14
N LEU A 542 21.84 -14.27 18.32
CA LEU A 542 21.67 -13.45 19.50
C LEU A 542 22.70 -13.88 20.54
N LEU A 543 23.57 -12.95 20.93
CA LEU A 543 24.47 -13.16 22.07
C LEU A 543 23.94 -12.33 23.24
N ARG A 544 23.70 -12.95 24.39
CA ARG A 544 23.20 -12.29 25.61
C ARG A 544 24.14 -12.57 26.77
N LEU A 545 24.49 -11.52 27.50
CA LEU A 545 25.31 -11.58 28.71
C LEU A 545 24.59 -10.82 29.83
N GLY A 546 24.45 -11.42 31.00
CA GLY A 546 23.70 -10.80 32.09
C GLY A 546 23.79 -11.56 33.41
N GLY A 547 23.11 -11.03 34.41
CA GLY A 547 22.92 -11.67 35.71
C GLY A 547 21.44 -11.81 36.02
N SER A 548 21.06 -12.89 36.71
CA SER A 548 19.70 -13.11 37.19
C SER A 548 19.66 -13.47 38.67
N HIS A 549 18.59 -13.05 39.34
CA HIS A 549 18.28 -13.40 40.71
C HIS A 549 16.88 -14.02 40.76
N GLN A 550 16.74 -15.19 41.39
CA GLN A 550 15.49 -15.93 41.43
C GLN A 550 15.09 -16.25 42.87
N TRP A 551 13.92 -15.75 43.27
CA TRP A 551 13.25 -16.12 44.50
C TRP A 551 12.26 -17.26 44.24
N VAL A 552 12.29 -18.30 45.08
CA VAL A 552 11.43 -19.49 44.96
C VAL A 552 10.75 -19.76 46.29
N SER A 553 9.44 -20.02 46.25
CA SER A 553 8.66 -20.50 47.38
C SER A 553 7.91 -21.77 46.99
N ALA A 554 8.09 -22.83 47.78
CA ALA A 554 7.37 -24.09 47.65
C ALA A 554 6.55 -24.33 48.91
N ARG A 555 5.26 -24.64 48.74
CA ARG A 555 4.34 -24.97 49.84
C ARG A 555 3.60 -26.25 49.51
N THR A 556 3.40 -27.09 50.50
CA THR A 556 2.51 -28.26 50.39
C THR A 556 1.21 -27.95 51.13
N LYS A 557 0.09 -28.35 50.54
CA LYS A 557 -1.24 -28.21 51.14
C LYS A 557 -1.92 -29.57 51.15
N THR A 558 -2.27 -30.05 52.33
CA THR A 558 -3.02 -31.30 52.49
C THR A 558 -4.46 -30.95 52.80
N ASN A 559 -5.39 -31.46 52.01
CA ASN A 559 -6.81 -31.47 52.35
C ASN A 559 -7.13 -32.86 52.89
N LEU A 560 -7.64 -32.91 54.12
CA LEU A 560 -8.13 -34.13 54.76
C LEU A 560 -9.58 -34.37 54.36
#